data_AF-A0A964YZU2-F1
#
_entry.id   AF-A0A964YZU2-F1
#
_cell.length_a   1.000
_cell.length_b   1.000
_cell.length_c   1.000
_cell.angle_alpha   90.00
_cell.angle_beta   90.00
_cell.angle_gamma   90.00
#
_symmetry.space_group_name_H-M   'P 1'
#
loop_
_entity.id
_entity.type
_entity.pdbx_description
1 polymer ?
#
loop_
_entity_poly.entity_id
_entity_poly.type
_entity_poly.pdbx_seq_one_letter_code
_entity_poly.pdbx_strand_id
1 'polypeptide(L)' 'MEFKDKRVLITGAGSGLGKELTTHLLDLGATVIAVDKNLSK' A
#
# COMPACT_ATOMS: atom_id res chain seq x y z
N MET A 1 8.76 13.32 3.41
CA MET A 1 7.56 13.36 4.27
C MET A 1 7.64 12.18 5.22
N GLU A 2 7.21 12.36 6.46
CA GLU A 2 7.08 11.25 7.42
C GLU A 2 5.69 10.61 7.25
N PHE A 3 5.64 9.28 7.11
CA PHE A 3 4.40 8.53 6.92
C PHE A 3 3.95 7.76 8.17
N LYS A 4 4.74 7.83 9.24
CA LYS A 4 4.38 7.30 10.55
C LYS A 4 3.03 7.85 11.00
N ASP A 5 2.19 6.96 11.54
CA ASP A 5 0.83 7.26 12.01
C ASP A 5 -0.15 7.75 10.93
N LYS A 6 0.22 7.65 9.63
CA LYS A 6 -0.69 7.91 8.52
C LYS A 6 -1.37 6.62 8.06
N ARG A 7 -2.64 6.75 7.68
CA ARG A 7 -3.42 5.69 7.01
C ARG A 7 -3.53 6.00 5.53
N VAL A 8 -3.18 5.05 4.68
CA VAL A 8 -3.18 5.23 3.22
C VAL A 8 -3.99 4.13 2.56
N LEU A 9 -4.92 4.49 1.68
CA LEU A 9 -5.67 3.57 0.84
C LEU A 9 -4.99 3.46 -0.52
N ILE A 10 -4.65 2.25 -0.95
CA ILE A 10 -4.12 1.97 -2.29
C ILE A 10 -5.06 1.02 -3.02
N THR A 11 -5.52 1.44 -4.21
CA THR A 11 -6.25 0.59 -5.15
C THR A 11 -5.29 -0.03 -6.16
N GLY A 12 -5.59 -1.24 -6.64
CA GLY A 12 -4.70 -1.99 -7.52
C GLY A 12 -3.42 -2.47 -6.83
N ALA A 13 -3.46 -2.67 -5.51
CA ALA A 13 -2.30 -3.00 -4.70
C ALA A 13 -1.74 -4.42 -4.92
N GLY A 14 -2.45 -5.28 -5.64
CA GLY A 14 -2.09 -6.69 -5.81
C GLY A 14 -0.97 -6.94 -6.84
N SER A 15 -0.55 -5.94 -7.62
CA SER A 15 0.55 -6.11 -8.59
C SER A 15 1.18 -4.78 -9.05
N GLY A 16 2.30 -4.89 -9.75
CA GLY A 16 2.97 -3.76 -10.41
C GLY A 16 3.26 -2.60 -9.47
N LEU A 17 2.97 -1.39 -9.93
CA LEU A 17 3.22 -0.16 -9.17
C LEU A 17 2.42 -0.07 -7.87
N GLY A 18 1.17 -0.58 -7.84
CA GLY A 18 0.36 -0.55 -6.63
C GLY A 18 0.98 -1.38 -5.51
N LYS A 19 1.54 -2.54 -5.85
CA LYS A 19 2.27 -3.39 -4.92
C LYS A 19 3.56 -2.71 -4.43
N GLU A 20 4.35 -2.17 -5.34
CA GLU A 20 5.62 -1.52 -5.00
C GLU A 20 5.41 -0.28 -4.12
N LEU A 21 4.41 0.54 -4.45
CA LEU A 21 4.04 1.71 -3.66
C LEU A 21 3.54 1.31 -2.27
N THR A 22 2.78 0.22 -2.17
CA THR A 22 2.33 -0.32 -0.88
C THR A 22 3.53 -0.68 0.00
N THR A 23 4.49 -1.46 -0.53
CA THR A 23 5.71 -1.82 0.18
C THR A 23 6.51 -0.58 0.60
N HIS A 24 6.72 0.35 -0.32
CA HIS A 24 7.50 1.56 -0.05
C HIS A 24 6.87 2.43 1.07
N LEU A 25 5.54 2.57 1.08
CA LEU A 25 4.86 3.33 2.14
C LEU A 25 4.86 2.60 3.48
N LEU A 26 4.81 1.27 3.49
CA LEU A 26 4.99 0.48 4.70
C LEU A 26 6.40 0.69 5.28
N ASP A 27 7.43 0.70 4.43
CA ASP A 27 8.83 0.96 4.85
C ASP A 27 9.01 2.36 5.45
N LEU A 28 8.22 3.33 4.99
CA LEU A 28 8.18 4.70 5.53
C LEU A 28 7.31 4.84 6.79
N GLY A 29 6.71 3.75 7.28
CA GLY A 29 5.95 3.69 8.53
C GLY A 29 4.45 3.93 8.41
N ALA A 30 3.88 3.93 7.20
CA ALA A 30 2.45 4.04 7.01
C ALA A 30 1.71 2.78 7.49
N THR A 31 0.45 2.96 7.88
CA THR A 31 -0.54 1.86 7.85
C THR A 31 -1.24 1.88 6.51
N VAL A 32 -1.06 0.85 5.69
CA VAL A 32 -1.66 0.78 4.34
C VAL A 32 -2.86 -0.15 4.32
N ILE A 33 -3.96 0.32 3.73
CA ILE A 33 -5.14 -0.47 3.35
C ILE A 33 -4.99 -0.77 1.86
N ALA A 34 -4.53 -1.97 1.56
CA ALA A 34 -4.32 -2.45 0.20
C ALA A 34 -5.62 -3.08 -0.34
N VAL A 35 -6.08 -2.60 -1.49
CA VAL A 35 -7.29 -3.10 -2.17
C VAL A 35 -6.94 -3.52 -3.58
N ASP A 36 -7.28 -4.76 -3.92
CA ASP A 36 -7.26 -5.29 -5.28
C ASP A 36 -8.54 -6.08 -5.54
N LYS A 37 -8.93 -6.20 -6.80
CA LYS A 37 -10.07 -7.05 -7.18
C LYS A 37 -9.73 -8.54 -7.13
N ASN A 38 -8.44 -8.89 -7.21
CA ASN A 38 -7.98 -10.26 -7.23
C ASN A 38 -7.72 -10.74 -5.80
N LEU A 39 -8.68 -11.42 -5.19
CA LEU A 39 -8.60 -11.90 -3.79
C LEU A 39 -7.45 -12.88 -3.50
N SER A 40 -6.85 -13.45 -4.55
CA SER A 40 -5.73 -14.38 -4.44
C SER A 40 -4.36 -13.71 -4.49
N LYS A 41 -4.30 -12.38 -4.54
CA LYS A 41 -3.09 -11.55 -4.58
C LYS A 41 -3.16 -10.49 -3.51
#